data_AF-A0A4R1MEQ1-F1
#
_entry.id   AF-A0A4R1MEQ1-F1
#
_cell.length_a   1.000
_cell.length_b   1.000
_cell.length_c   1.000
_cell.angle_alpha   90.00
_cell.angle_beta   90.00
_cell.angle_gamma   90.00
#
_symmetry.space_group_name_H-M   'P 1'
#
loop_
_entity.id
_entity.type
_entity.pdbx_description
1 polymer ?
#
loop_
_entity_poly.entity_id
_entity_poly.type
_entity_poly.pdbx_seq_one_letter_code
_entity_poly.pdbx_strand_id
1 'polypeptide(L)'
;MDADAPRPPRRSLKVKIKVLHSDFSSTILNARSRGKPSQHDPRDSNAAASIRPPQPEDTMPKEIVLNAFDMNCVGHIQQGMWTHPRDQSTRYTDLQYWTDYARTLEAGLFDGIFFADVAGVYDVYGGNADAALRGAVQVPVNDPTLLIPAMAAVTRHLSFGVTSNLTVEQPYLFARRMSTLDHLTRGRVGWNIVTGYLDSASRAIGLTGQMAHDDRYDLADEYMELVYKLWECSWDDGAVLRDKVQGVYADASKVHVIHHHGKQYRVDAMHLSEPSPQRTPVLYQAGSSARGKRFAAAHAECVFVNGQARPAVKAIVDDIRAHAVAGGRHADDIKVLLGQTVITGRTDNEAQEKYAEYRRYVSSEAALVHAAASLGIDFARYDLDEPIETGKSQAIVSNVEAMTRAAGPQWTKRKLLEQMMLGSRQAPLVGSAERVASELIAWTEEAGVDGFNLSRTVAPECFEDFVAHVVPILQERGAYKRAYREGTLREKLFGHARLPSSHTAAKFRSPACAAAPIPGNA
;
A
#
# COMPACT_ATOMS: atom_id res chain seq x y z
N MET A 1 -16.41 -55.12 50.33
CA MET A 1 -16.66 -55.23 48.88
C MET A 1 -15.71 -54.25 48.22
N ASP A 2 -14.41 -54.54 48.28
CA ASP A 2 -13.67 -55.42 47.33
C ASP A 2 -13.48 -54.70 45.99
N ALA A 3 -12.32 -54.65 45.36
CA ALA A 3 -10.97 -55.07 45.68
C ALA A 3 -10.02 -54.40 44.65
N ASP A 4 -8.74 -54.58 44.91
CA ASP A 4 -7.53 -54.09 44.25
C ASP A 4 -7.34 -54.28 42.73
N ALA A 5 -6.36 -53.49 42.21
CA ALA A 5 -5.44 -53.74 41.07
C ALA A 5 -5.84 -53.34 39.62
N PRO A 6 -4.87 -53.14 38.68
CA PRO A 6 -3.65 -52.30 38.79
C PRO A 6 -3.37 -51.43 37.52
N ARG A 7 -2.50 -50.42 37.66
CA ARG A 7 -1.99 -49.53 36.57
C ARG A 7 -0.88 -50.19 35.72
N PRO A 8 -0.81 -49.94 34.40
CA PRO A 8 0.32 -50.33 33.56
C PRO A 8 1.44 -49.25 33.48
N PRO A 9 2.68 -49.62 33.09
CA PRO A 9 3.90 -48.88 33.44
C PRO A 9 4.33 -47.80 32.43
N ARG A 10 5.00 -46.77 32.98
CA ARG A 10 5.70 -45.69 32.26
C ARG A 10 6.88 -46.23 31.45
N ARG A 11 6.90 -45.98 30.15
CA ARG A 11 8.09 -46.16 29.29
C ARG A 11 8.90 -44.86 29.25
N SER A 12 10.11 -44.91 29.80
CA SER A 12 11.14 -43.89 29.66
C SER A 12 11.84 -44.02 28.30
N LEU A 13 11.72 -43.02 27.42
CA LEU A 13 12.61 -42.89 26.26
C LEU A 13 13.91 -42.19 26.71
N LYS A 14 15.01 -42.93 26.73
CA LYS A 14 16.37 -42.39 26.75
C LYS A 14 16.79 -42.09 25.31
N VAL A 15 16.91 -40.82 24.94
CA VAL A 15 17.55 -40.40 23.69
C VAL A 15 19.05 -40.28 23.93
N LYS A 16 19.83 -41.05 23.16
CA LYS A 16 21.30 -41.01 23.15
C LYS A 16 21.77 -39.73 22.45
N ILE A 17 22.49 -38.88 23.18
CA ILE A 17 23.27 -37.78 22.63
C ILE A 17 24.55 -38.36 22.04
N LYS A 18 24.77 -38.16 20.73
CA LYS A 18 26.00 -38.54 20.04
C LYS A 18 26.88 -37.28 19.93
N VAL A 19 27.88 -37.20 20.79
CA VAL A 19 28.96 -36.21 20.73
C VAL A 19 29.92 -36.66 19.64
N LEU A 20 30.19 -35.79 18.66
CA LEU A 20 31.28 -35.97 17.69
C LEU A 20 32.36 -34.94 18.04
N HIS A 21 33.46 -35.44 18.62
CA HIS A 21 34.76 -34.80 18.62
C HIS A 21 35.48 -35.16 17.32
N SER A 22 36.10 -34.17 16.68
CA SER A 22 37.26 -34.41 15.81
C SER A 22 38.22 -33.23 15.95
N ASP A 23 39.30 -33.50 16.68
CA ASP A 23 40.53 -32.71 16.75
C ASP A 23 41.24 -32.70 15.39
N PHE A 24 41.83 -31.57 15.01
CA PHE A 24 43.09 -31.52 14.26
C PHE A 24 43.84 -30.22 14.61
N SER A 25 44.88 -30.37 15.44
CA SER A 25 46.06 -29.49 15.52
C SER A 25 46.95 -29.82 14.30
N SER A 26 47.77 -28.98 13.67
CA SER A 26 48.81 -28.13 14.25
C SER A 26 49.56 -27.32 13.15
N THR A 27 49.88 -26.05 13.44
CA THR A 27 51.22 -25.40 13.29
C THR A 27 51.80 -25.01 11.90
N ILE A 28 51.77 -23.68 11.65
CA ILE A 28 52.87 -22.71 11.37
C ILE A 28 54.03 -23.12 10.43
N LEU A 29 54.32 -22.30 9.40
CA LEU A 29 55.65 -21.66 9.21
C LEU A 29 55.68 -20.50 8.20
N ASN A 30 56.24 -19.37 8.66
CA ASN A 30 56.65 -18.18 7.92
C ASN A 30 57.97 -18.45 7.18
N ALA A 31 58.15 -17.87 5.99
CA ALA A 31 59.49 -17.58 5.46
C ALA A 31 59.50 -16.32 4.58
N ARG A 32 60.25 -15.31 5.03
CA ARG A 32 60.72 -14.17 4.25
C ARG A 32 62.07 -14.53 3.60
N SER A 33 62.34 -14.02 2.39
CA SER A 33 63.72 -13.78 1.93
C SER A 33 63.80 -12.48 1.12
N ARG A 34 64.94 -11.78 1.26
CA ARG A 34 65.28 -10.45 0.71
C ARG A 34 66.52 -10.55 -0.19
N GLY A 35 66.55 -9.71 -1.25
CA GLY A 35 67.75 -9.15 -1.92
C GLY A 35 68.28 -9.97 -3.11
N LYS A 36 68.86 -9.44 -4.20
CA LYS A 36 69.34 -8.11 -4.66
C LYS A 36 69.80 -8.31 -6.17
N PRO A 37 70.52 -7.41 -6.92
CA PRO A 37 70.05 -6.32 -7.79
C PRO A 37 70.63 -6.32 -9.25
N SER A 38 70.48 -5.20 -9.98
CA SER A 38 71.09 -4.78 -11.30
C SER A 38 70.17 -4.96 -12.52
N GLN A 39 70.13 -4.12 -13.59
CA GLN A 39 71.01 -3.07 -14.14
C GLN A 39 70.20 -2.14 -15.10
N HIS A 40 70.74 -0.96 -15.45
CA HIS A 40 70.20 0.10 -16.35
C HIS A 40 69.91 -0.33 -17.81
N ASP A 41 68.86 0.23 -18.45
CA ASP A 41 68.91 1.17 -19.62
C ASP A 41 67.47 1.62 -20.03
N PRO A 42 67.22 2.84 -20.60
CA PRO A 42 65.91 3.47 -20.70
C PRO A 42 65.27 3.35 -22.09
N ARG A 43 63.93 3.48 -22.13
CA ARG A 43 63.15 4.21 -23.16
C ARG A 43 61.65 4.01 -22.97
N ASP A 44 60.95 5.14 -23.03
CA ASP A 44 59.58 5.37 -23.50
C ASP A 44 58.39 4.52 -23.02
N SER A 45 57.43 5.27 -22.47
CA SER A 45 55.99 5.25 -22.78
C SER A 45 55.02 4.84 -21.66
N ASN A 46 54.00 5.70 -21.51
CA ASN A 46 52.75 5.54 -20.77
C ASN A 46 52.79 5.47 -19.23
N ALA A 47 52.65 6.65 -18.61
CA ALA A 47 52.11 6.79 -17.27
C ALA A 47 50.61 6.44 -17.26
N ALA A 48 50.30 5.18 -16.96
CA ALA A 48 48.96 4.80 -16.55
C ALA A 48 48.69 5.36 -15.15
N ALA A 49 47.89 6.43 -15.08
CA ALA A 49 47.34 6.92 -13.82
C ALA A 49 46.43 5.83 -13.23
N SER A 50 46.77 5.35 -12.03
CA SER A 50 45.92 4.47 -11.23
C SER A 50 44.64 5.22 -10.86
N ILE A 51 43.57 4.98 -11.62
CA ILE A 51 42.22 5.41 -11.29
C ILE A 51 41.78 4.54 -10.11
N ARG A 52 41.81 5.09 -8.90
CA ARG A 52 41.06 4.53 -7.77
C ARG A 52 39.56 4.54 -8.16
N PRO A 53 38.81 3.47 -7.89
CA PRO A 53 37.37 3.51 -8.08
C PRO A 53 36.79 4.67 -7.25
N PRO A 54 35.81 5.42 -7.77
CA PRO A 54 35.15 6.46 -7.00
C PRO A 54 34.59 5.82 -5.73
N GLN A 55 34.92 6.42 -4.58
CA GLN A 55 34.18 6.14 -3.35
C GLN A 55 32.71 6.51 -3.62
N PRO A 56 31.73 5.78 -3.09
CA PRO A 56 30.34 6.22 -3.17
C PRO A 56 30.28 7.64 -2.60
N GLU A 57 29.80 8.59 -3.38
CA GLU A 57 29.46 9.90 -2.86
C GLU A 57 28.52 9.69 -1.67
N ASP A 58 28.73 10.43 -0.57
CA ASP A 58 27.79 10.54 0.56
C ASP A 58 26.49 11.17 0.04
N THR A 59 25.74 10.43 -0.79
CA THR A 59 24.39 10.79 -1.17
C THR A 59 23.54 10.51 0.06
N MET A 60 23.05 11.57 0.71
CA MET A 60 22.13 11.40 1.83
C MET A 60 20.98 10.49 1.40
N PRO A 61 20.59 9.52 2.25
CA PRO A 61 19.54 8.58 1.90
C PRO A 61 18.23 9.33 1.61
N LYS A 62 17.48 8.80 0.64
CA LYS A 62 16.18 9.34 0.24
C LYS A 62 15.23 9.37 1.43
N GLU A 63 14.49 10.47 1.60
CA GLU A 63 13.45 10.55 2.63
C GLU A 63 12.34 9.53 2.34
N ILE A 64 12.10 8.65 3.31
CA ILE A 64 11.10 7.58 3.24
C ILE A 64 9.71 8.14 3.54
N VAL A 65 8.75 7.89 2.65
CA VAL A 65 7.32 8.13 2.90
C VAL A 65 6.75 6.96 3.72
N LEU A 66 6.03 7.24 4.81
CA LEU A 66 5.41 6.20 5.64
C LEU A 66 3.90 6.43 5.79
N ASN A 67 3.12 5.45 5.37
CA ASN A 67 1.70 5.38 5.69
C ASN A 67 1.40 4.19 6.61
N ALA A 68 0.48 4.39 7.55
CA ALA A 68 -0.17 3.27 8.24
C ALA A 68 -1.23 2.67 7.32
N PHE A 69 -1.13 1.39 6.99
CA PHE A 69 -2.07 0.70 6.12
C PHE A 69 -3.13 -0.04 6.94
N ASP A 70 -4.32 0.53 6.95
CA ASP A 70 -5.43 0.07 7.81
C ASP A 70 -6.75 0.04 7.04
N MET A 71 -7.81 -0.39 7.72
CA MET A 71 -9.15 -0.53 7.19
C MET A 71 -10.15 -0.36 8.34
N ASN A 72 -11.31 0.24 8.07
CA ASN A 72 -12.35 0.45 9.07
C ASN A 72 -13.13 -0.86 9.35
N CYS A 73 -12.43 -1.88 9.83
CA CYS A 73 -12.91 -3.23 10.09
C CYS A 73 -12.08 -3.91 11.20
N VAL A 74 -12.53 -5.08 11.64
CA VAL A 74 -11.83 -5.86 12.68
C VAL A 74 -10.57 -6.54 12.13
N GLY A 75 -10.68 -7.38 11.10
CA GLY A 75 -9.55 -8.09 10.48
C GLY A 75 -9.22 -7.55 9.08
N HIS A 76 -7.98 -7.09 8.87
CA HIS A 76 -7.53 -6.49 7.61
C HIS A 76 -6.64 -7.42 6.77
N ILE A 77 -5.32 -7.45 7.03
CA ILE A 77 -4.34 -8.24 6.25
C ILE A 77 -3.88 -9.48 7.00
N GLN A 78 -3.34 -9.30 8.22
CA GLN A 78 -2.78 -10.38 9.04
C GLN A 78 -3.91 -11.11 9.79
N GLN A 79 -4.38 -12.21 9.21
CA GLN A 79 -5.63 -12.83 9.66
C GLN A 79 -5.50 -13.56 11.00
N GLY A 80 -6.43 -13.28 11.91
CA GLY A 80 -6.49 -13.84 13.28
C GLY A 80 -5.95 -12.92 14.39
N MET A 81 -5.23 -11.85 14.06
CA MET A 81 -4.58 -10.97 15.06
C MET A 81 -5.56 -10.32 16.06
N TRP A 82 -6.83 -10.12 15.69
CA TRP A 82 -7.85 -9.54 16.58
C TRP A 82 -8.10 -10.36 17.86
N THR A 83 -7.71 -11.63 17.87
CA THR A 83 -7.81 -12.52 19.04
C THR A 83 -6.66 -12.35 20.04
N HIS A 84 -5.62 -11.60 19.65
CA HIS A 84 -4.48 -11.32 20.52
C HIS A 84 -4.91 -10.40 21.68
N PRO A 85 -4.56 -10.66 22.95
CA PRO A 85 -5.05 -9.89 24.10
C PRO A 85 -4.71 -8.39 24.10
N ARG A 86 -3.64 -8.01 23.40
CA ARG A 86 -3.20 -6.61 23.22
C ARG A 86 -3.83 -5.91 22.00
N ASP A 87 -4.49 -6.67 21.13
CA ASP A 87 -5.12 -6.09 19.93
C ASP A 87 -6.44 -5.40 20.31
N GLN A 88 -6.68 -4.25 19.70
CA GLN A 88 -7.84 -3.42 19.94
C GLN A 88 -8.66 -3.15 18.66
N SER A 89 -8.42 -3.88 17.57
CA SER A 89 -9.13 -3.66 16.31
C SER A 89 -10.64 -3.93 16.39
N THR A 90 -11.08 -4.67 17.42
CA THR A 90 -12.50 -4.83 17.76
C THR A 90 -13.17 -3.50 18.16
N ARG A 91 -12.40 -2.47 18.51
CA ARG A 91 -12.86 -1.10 18.78
C ARG A 91 -13.02 -0.26 17.51
N TYR A 92 -13.02 -0.84 16.30
CA TYR A 92 -13.19 -0.07 15.05
C TYR A 92 -14.47 0.77 14.98
N THR A 93 -15.49 0.49 15.80
CA THR A 93 -16.73 1.29 15.92
C THR A 93 -16.63 2.46 16.90
N ASP A 94 -15.56 2.53 17.69
CA ASP A 94 -15.31 3.58 18.65
C ASP A 94 -14.52 4.72 17.99
N LEU A 95 -15.11 5.92 17.94
CA LEU A 95 -14.45 7.08 17.36
C LEU A 95 -13.17 7.45 18.11
N GLN A 96 -13.12 7.21 19.43
CA GLN A 96 -11.95 7.54 20.23
C GLN A 96 -10.73 6.71 19.82
N TYR A 97 -10.92 5.42 19.50
CA TYR A 97 -9.87 4.55 18.98
C TYR A 97 -9.18 5.17 17.77
N TRP A 98 -9.95 5.65 16.79
CA TRP A 98 -9.40 6.28 15.58
C TRP A 98 -8.73 7.64 15.86
N THR A 99 -9.28 8.45 16.76
CA THR A 99 -8.63 9.73 17.12
C THR A 99 -7.31 9.54 17.87
N ASP A 100 -7.22 8.55 18.75
CA ASP A 100 -5.98 8.24 19.48
C ASP A 100 -4.95 7.62 18.53
N TYR A 101 -5.39 6.73 17.62
CA TYR A 101 -4.56 6.17 16.55
C TYR A 101 -3.94 7.27 15.67
N ALA A 102 -4.72 8.26 15.24
CA ALA A 102 -4.23 9.38 14.44
C ALA A 102 -3.18 10.22 15.19
N ARG A 103 -3.35 10.45 16.50
CA ARG A 103 -2.35 11.16 17.33
C ARG A 103 -1.04 10.39 17.43
N THR A 104 -1.10 9.09 17.65
CA THR A 104 0.09 8.23 17.72
C THR A 104 0.89 8.29 16.42
N LEU A 105 0.21 8.18 15.28
CA LEU A 105 0.87 8.25 13.98
C LEU A 105 1.45 9.62 13.67
N GLU A 106 0.75 10.71 14.02
CA GLU A 106 1.28 12.07 13.85
C GLU A 106 2.50 12.34 14.74
N ALA A 107 2.49 11.85 15.98
CA ALA A 107 3.65 11.92 16.87
C ALA A 107 4.87 11.16 16.28
N GLY A 108 4.61 10.10 15.54
CA GLY A 108 5.60 9.35 14.76
C GLY A 108 5.99 9.96 13.41
N LEU A 109 5.46 11.14 13.07
CA LEU A 109 5.66 11.83 11.80
C LEU A 109 5.21 11.06 10.56
N PHE A 110 4.29 10.10 10.68
CA PHE A 110 3.73 9.38 9.52
C PHE A 110 3.17 10.36 8.48
N ASP A 111 3.38 10.09 7.19
CA ASP A 111 2.81 10.93 6.13
C ASP A 111 1.29 10.84 6.13
N GLY A 112 0.74 9.65 6.31
CA GLY A 112 -0.70 9.49 6.46
C GLY A 112 -1.17 8.12 6.95
N ILE A 113 -2.49 7.98 6.97
CA ILE A 113 -3.19 6.71 7.06
C ILE A 113 -3.72 6.40 5.66
N PHE A 114 -3.43 5.19 5.19
CA PHE A 114 -4.00 4.65 3.97
C PHE A 114 -5.10 3.66 4.35
N PHE A 115 -6.35 4.08 4.21
CA PHE A 115 -7.53 3.26 4.44
C PHE A 115 -7.85 2.43 3.19
N ALA A 116 -7.64 1.12 3.28
CA ALA A 116 -8.26 0.15 2.40
C ALA A 116 -9.78 0.15 2.59
N ASP A 117 -10.51 -0.33 1.58
CA ASP A 117 -11.94 -0.54 1.67
C ASP A 117 -12.44 -1.62 0.69
N VAL A 118 -13.57 -2.24 1.04
CA VAL A 118 -14.32 -3.14 0.16
C VAL A 118 -15.82 -2.89 0.29
N ALA A 119 -16.54 -2.92 -0.83
CA ALA A 119 -18.00 -2.76 -0.86
C ALA A 119 -18.76 -4.10 -0.89
N GLY A 120 -18.08 -5.22 -0.68
CA GLY A 120 -18.63 -6.57 -0.76
C GLY A 120 -18.01 -7.50 0.26
N VAL A 121 -18.64 -8.66 0.45
CA VAL A 121 -18.16 -9.68 1.40
C VAL A 121 -17.34 -10.74 0.68
N TYR A 122 -16.40 -11.35 1.41
CA TYR A 122 -15.56 -12.44 0.96
C TYR A 122 -16.35 -13.76 1.00
N ASP A 123 -17.01 -14.11 -0.11
CA ASP A 123 -17.96 -15.23 -0.20
C ASP A 123 -17.50 -16.37 -1.13
N VAL A 124 -16.25 -16.33 -1.61
CA VAL A 124 -15.71 -17.36 -2.51
C VAL A 124 -15.41 -18.67 -1.78
N TYR A 125 -14.83 -18.61 -0.59
CA TYR A 125 -14.43 -19.79 0.18
C TYR A 125 -15.66 -20.51 0.75
N GLY A 126 -15.88 -21.75 0.31
CA GLY A 126 -17.09 -22.53 0.65
C GLY A 126 -18.37 -22.00 0.01
N GLY A 127 -18.28 -21.06 -0.94
CA GLY A 127 -19.42 -20.48 -1.66
C GLY A 127 -20.38 -19.67 -0.78
N ASN A 128 -19.96 -19.21 0.39
CA ASN A 128 -20.74 -18.38 1.30
C ASN A 128 -19.83 -17.50 2.18
N ALA A 129 -20.43 -16.59 2.96
CA ALA A 129 -19.71 -15.63 3.79
C ALA A 129 -19.39 -16.12 5.21
N ASP A 130 -19.77 -17.34 5.60
CA ASP A 130 -19.74 -17.77 7.01
C ASP A 130 -18.32 -17.78 7.57
N ALA A 131 -17.35 -18.25 6.79
CA ALA A 131 -15.94 -18.26 7.21
C ALA A 131 -15.35 -16.84 7.32
N ALA A 132 -15.78 -15.92 6.46
CA ALA A 132 -15.40 -14.51 6.56
C ALA A 132 -15.97 -13.88 7.83
N LEU A 133 -17.24 -14.15 8.15
CA LEU A 133 -17.91 -13.66 9.36
C LEU A 133 -17.27 -14.22 10.64
N ARG A 134 -17.00 -15.54 10.69
CA ARG A 134 -16.33 -16.16 11.85
C ARG A 134 -14.91 -15.63 12.06
N GLY A 135 -14.16 -15.43 10.97
CA GLY A 135 -12.77 -14.98 11.01
C GLY A 135 -12.59 -13.46 11.09
N ALA A 136 -13.68 -12.69 11.00
CA ALA A 136 -13.69 -11.25 10.84
C ALA A 136 -12.87 -10.74 9.64
N VAL A 137 -12.93 -11.45 8.51
CA VAL A 137 -12.14 -11.19 7.31
C VAL A 137 -12.75 -10.04 6.51
N GLN A 138 -12.32 -8.81 6.83
CA GLN A 138 -12.84 -7.56 6.25
C GLN A 138 -14.37 -7.39 6.36
N VAL A 139 -14.99 -8.11 7.30
CA VAL A 139 -16.40 -8.00 7.64
C VAL A 139 -16.56 -8.24 9.15
N PRO A 140 -17.32 -7.41 9.89
CA PRO A 140 -17.96 -6.17 9.45
C PRO A 140 -16.95 -5.10 9.01
N VAL A 141 -17.37 -4.23 8.09
CA VAL A 141 -16.61 -3.08 7.58
C VAL A 141 -17.52 -1.86 7.53
N ASN A 142 -17.01 -0.72 8.01
CA ASN A 142 -17.68 0.57 7.99
C ASN A 142 -17.04 1.49 6.94
N ASP A 143 -17.75 2.54 6.53
CA ASP A 143 -17.23 3.55 5.60
C ASP A 143 -16.01 4.29 6.23
N PRO A 144 -14.81 4.23 5.61
CA PRO A 144 -13.62 4.91 6.14
C PRO A 144 -13.67 6.44 5.97
N THR A 145 -14.45 6.98 5.03
CA THR A 145 -14.51 8.42 4.77
C THR A 145 -15.10 9.19 5.96
N LEU A 146 -15.97 8.53 6.74
CA LEU A 146 -16.62 9.12 7.91
C LEU A 146 -15.70 9.26 9.13
N LEU A 147 -14.58 8.54 9.17
CA LEU A 147 -13.57 8.68 10.23
C LEU A 147 -12.74 9.97 10.06
N ILE A 148 -12.54 10.39 8.80
CA ILE A 148 -11.55 11.40 8.42
C ILE A 148 -11.78 12.74 9.13
N PRO A 149 -12.99 13.34 9.19
CA PRO A 149 -13.18 14.63 9.84
C PRO A 149 -12.79 14.62 11.34
N ALA A 150 -13.07 13.53 12.05
CA ALA A 150 -12.73 13.40 13.47
C ALA A 150 -11.22 13.28 13.68
N MET A 151 -10.54 12.44 12.90
CA MET A 151 -9.08 12.31 12.95
C MET A 151 -8.38 13.60 12.50
N ALA A 152 -8.90 14.27 11.47
CA ALA A 152 -8.39 15.54 10.99
C ALA A 152 -8.53 16.66 12.02
N ALA A 153 -9.56 16.63 12.88
CA ALA A 153 -9.75 17.62 13.94
C ALA A 153 -8.74 17.49 15.08
N VAL A 154 -8.15 16.31 15.28
CA VAL A 154 -7.17 16.04 16.34
C VAL A 154 -5.73 15.98 15.82
N THR A 155 -5.53 16.26 14.52
CA THR A 155 -4.22 16.25 13.86
C THR A 155 -3.98 17.49 13.00
N ARG A 156 -2.72 17.88 12.79
CA ARG A 156 -2.36 19.07 11.99
C ARG A 156 -1.83 18.71 10.61
N HIS A 157 -1.07 17.64 10.50
CA HIS A 157 -0.23 17.32 9.35
C HIS A 157 -0.52 15.97 8.71
N LEU A 158 -0.94 14.99 9.51
CA LEU A 158 -1.22 13.61 9.08
C LEU A 158 -2.24 13.61 7.94
N SER A 159 -1.98 12.87 6.86
CA SER A 159 -2.92 12.77 5.74
C SER A 159 -3.78 11.52 5.78
N PHE A 160 -4.82 11.50 4.95
CA PHE A 160 -5.81 10.42 4.89
C PHE A 160 -6.02 10.00 3.44
N GLY A 161 -5.35 8.92 3.02
CA GLY A 161 -5.62 8.25 1.75
C GLY A 161 -6.79 7.30 1.92
N VAL A 162 -7.89 7.51 1.20
CA VAL A 162 -9.10 6.68 1.34
C VAL A 162 -9.39 5.92 0.06
N THR A 163 -9.65 4.62 0.20
CA THR A 163 -10.12 3.78 -0.90
C THR A 163 -11.58 4.08 -1.16
N SER A 164 -11.92 4.32 -2.43
CA SER A 164 -13.31 4.43 -2.87
C SER A 164 -13.44 3.73 -4.20
N ASN A 165 -14.40 2.81 -4.29
CA ASN A 165 -14.65 2.06 -5.52
C ASN A 165 -15.50 2.88 -6.48
N LEU A 166 -14.92 3.24 -7.62
CA LEU A 166 -15.60 4.06 -8.63
C LEU A 166 -16.79 3.36 -9.29
N THR A 167 -16.88 2.02 -9.23
CA THR A 167 -17.98 1.29 -9.85
C THR A 167 -19.27 1.27 -9.02
N VAL A 168 -19.20 1.68 -7.75
CA VAL A 168 -20.35 1.61 -6.81
C VAL A 168 -20.91 2.97 -6.41
N GLU A 169 -20.27 4.06 -6.82
CA GLU A 169 -20.71 5.42 -6.49
C GLU A 169 -20.78 6.32 -7.72
N GLN A 170 -21.74 7.24 -7.73
CA GLN A 170 -21.86 8.22 -8.81
C GLN A 170 -20.78 9.31 -8.71
N PRO A 171 -20.10 9.64 -9.82
CA PRO A 171 -18.95 10.56 -9.84
C PRO A 171 -19.24 11.95 -9.29
N TYR A 172 -20.46 12.47 -9.50
CA TYR A 172 -20.84 13.79 -9.01
C TYR A 172 -20.88 13.88 -7.48
N LEU A 173 -21.48 12.89 -6.82
CA LEU A 173 -21.57 12.85 -5.36
C LEU A 173 -20.21 12.57 -4.73
N PHE A 174 -19.43 11.68 -5.36
CA PHE A 174 -18.05 11.42 -4.97
C PHE A 174 -17.17 12.67 -5.06
N ALA A 175 -17.24 13.41 -6.18
CA ALA A 175 -16.48 14.65 -6.37
C ALA A 175 -16.76 15.66 -5.26
N ARG A 176 -18.04 15.83 -4.88
CA ARG A 176 -18.44 16.68 -3.76
C ARG A 176 -17.88 16.19 -2.42
N ARG A 177 -17.95 14.89 -2.14
CA ARG A 177 -17.43 14.30 -0.89
C ARG A 177 -15.92 14.56 -0.77
N MET A 178 -15.17 14.34 -1.84
CA MET A 178 -13.72 14.57 -1.83
C MET A 178 -13.36 16.05 -1.67
N SER A 179 -14.03 16.98 -2.37
CA SER A 179 -13.80 18.42 -2.15
C SER A 179 -14.15 18.85 -0.72
N THR A 180 -15.19 18.28 -0.14
CA THR A 180 -15.57 18.53 1.27
C THR A 180 -14.46 18.07 2.22
N LEU A 181 -13.98 16.83 2.06
CA LEU A 181 -12.85 16.32 2.85
C LEU A 181 -11.59 17.14 2.64
N ASP A 182 -11.31 17.57 1.42
CA ASP A 182 -10.14 18.39 1.09
C ASP A 182 -10.20 19.75 1.80
N HIS A 183 -11.36 20.41 1.83
CA HIS A 183 -11.56 21.63 2.61
C HIS A 183 -11.42 21.39 4.12
N LEU A 184 -12.14 20.40 4.67
CA LEU A 184 -12.17 20.14 6.12
C LEU A 184 -10.81 19.69 6.66
N THR A 185 -10.05 18.94 5.86
CA THR A 185 -8.72 18.47 6.23
C THR A 185 -7.62 19.49 5.89
N ARG A 186 -7.96 20.60 5.20
CA ARG A 186 -7.01 21.60 4.69
C ARG A 186 -5.99 21.01 3.72
N GLY A 187 -6.47 20.24 2.76
CA GLY A 187 -5.65 19.65 1.70
C GLY A 187 -4.90 18.39 2.12
N ARG A 188 -5.41 17.61 3.08
CA ARG A 188 -4.72 16.40 3.58
C ARG A 188 -5.41 15.10 3.18
N VAL A 189 -6.27 15.13 2.16
CA VAL A 189 -6.97 13.92 1.67
C VAL A 189 -6.32 13.40 0.37
N GLY A 190 -6.27 12.08 0.25
CA GLY A 190 -5.94 11.35 -0.96
C GLY A 190 -7.02 10.33 -1.29
N TRP A 191 -7.08 9.90 -2.54
CA TRP A 191 -8.00 8.89 -3.03
C TRP A 191 -7.24 7.72 -3.63
N ASN A 192 -7.42 6.53 -3.07
CA ASN A 192 -7.02 5.27 -3.70
C ASN A 192 -8.09 4.80 -4.68
N ILE A 193 -7.78 4.93 -5.97
CA ILE A 193 -8.65 4.62 -7.08
C ILE A 193 -8.68 3.09 -7.28
N VAL A 194 -9.84 2.49 -7.03
CA VAL A 194 -10.06 1.06 -7.24
C VAL A 194 -11.30 0.82 -8.10
N THR A 195 -11.23 -0.20 -8.95
CA THR A 195 -12.34 -0.64 -9.82
C THR A 195 -13.12 -1.83 -9.24
N GLY A 196 -12.82 -2.21 -7.98
CA GLY A 196 -13.38 -3.37 -7.28
C GLY A 196 -12.90 -4.72 -7.81
N TYR A 197 -13.09 -5.80 -7.06
CA TYR A 197 -12.87 -7.16 -7.58
C TYR A 197 -13.89 -8.20 -7.05
N LEU A 198 -14.71 -7.82 -6.07
CA LEU A 198 -15.69 -8.70 -5.45
C LEU A 198 -17.00 -8.66 -6.24
N ASP A 199 -17.45 -9.83 -6.72
CA ASP A 199 -18.76 -9.95 -7.39
C ASP A 199 -19.91 -9.60 -6.43
N SER A 200 -19.76 -9.95 -5.14
CA SER A 200 -20.71 -9.61 -4.08
C SER A 200 -20.97 -8.12 -3.96
N ALA A 201 -19.98 -7.26 -4.21
CA ALA A 201 -20.16 -5.80 -4.21
C ALA A 201 -21.09 -5.34 -5.34
N SER A 202 -20.96 -5.93 -6.53
CA SER A 202 -21.80 -5.60 -7.68
C SER A 202 -23.26 -6.00 -7.41
N ARG A 203 -23.47 -7.19 -6.84
CA ARG A 203 -24.80 -7.67 -6.45
C ARG A 203 -25.42 -6.82 -5.33
N ALA A 204 -24.61 -6.34 -4.38
CA ALA A 204 -25.08 -5.52 -3.27
C ALA A 204 -25.66 -4.16 -3.72
N ILE A 205 -25.21 -3.62 -4.85
CA ILE A 205 -25.72 -2.37 -5.43
C ILE A 205 -26.76 -2.59 -6.54
N GLY A 206 -27.27 -3.81 -6.69
CA GLY A 206 -28.34 -4.14 -7.64
C GLY A 206 -27.88 -4.45 -9.06
N LEU A 207 -26.59 -4.66 -9.30
CA LEU A 207 -26.09 -5.21 -10.58
C LEU A 207 -26.18 -6.74 -10.59
N THR A 208 -26.27 -7.34 -11.78
CA THR A 208 -26.40 -8.80 -11.93
C THR A 208 -25.09 -9.56 -11.72
N GLY A 209 -23.96 -8.86 -11.81
CA GLY A 209 -22.62 -9.43 -11.63
C GLY A 209 -21.56 -8.41 -12.00
N GLN A 210 -20.30 -8.79 -11.81
CA GLN A 210 -19.17 -7.93 -12.06
C GLN A 210 -18.92 -7.74 -13.57
N MET A 211 -18.68 -6.49 -13.98
CA MET A 211 -18.18 -6.16 -15.31
C MET A 211 -16.80 -6.78 -15.58
N ALA A 212 -16.53 -7.09 -16.85
CA ALA A 212 -15.24 -7.62 -17.27
C ALA A 212 -14.09 -6.66 -16.89
N HIS A 213 -12.91 -7.22 -16.65
CA HIS A 213 -11.77 -6.48 -16.11
C HIS A 213 -11.41 -5.20 -16.89
N ASP A 214 -11.32 -5.30 -18.21
CA ASP A 214 -10.93 -4.17 -19.06
C ASP A 214 -12.06 -3.12 -19.17
N ASP A 215 -13.32 -3.56 -19.28
CA ASP A 215 -14.49 -2.66 -19.29
C ASP A 215 -14.58 -1.82 -18.01
N ARG A 216 -14.17 -2.38 -16.86
CA ARG A 216 -14.10 -1.63 -15.60
C ARG A 216 -13.08 -0.49 -15.65
N TYR A 217 -12.01 -0.63 -16.41
CA TYR A 217 -11.04 0.45 -16.60
C TYR A 217 -11.49 1.46 -17.64
N ASP A 218 -12.26 1.06 -18.66
CA ASP A 218 -12.85 2.01 -19.60
C ASP A 218 -13.90 2.89 -18.89
N LEU A 219 -14.70 2.30 -18.01
CA LEU A 219 -15.56 3.05 -17.09
C LEU A 219 -14.75 3.95 -16.16
N ALA A 220 -13.62 3.46 -15.63
CA ALA A 220 -12.73 4.27 -14.80
C ALA A 220 -12.16 5.49 -15.54
N ASP A 221 -11.74 5.35 -16.80
CA ASP A 221 -11.21 6.47 -17.58
C ASP A 221 -12.26 7.58 -17.75
N GLU A 222 -13.51 7.22 -18.08
CA GLU A 222 -14.61 8.18 -18.21
C GLU A 222 -14.97 8.81 -16.85
N TYR A 223 -14.96 8.02 -15.77
CA TYR A 223 -15.14 8.50 -14.41
C TYR A 223 -14.09 9.56 -14.05
N MET A 224 -12.81 9.27 -14.31
CA MET A 224 -11.70 10.18 -14.03
C MET A 224 -11.86 11.48 -14.82
N GLU A 225 -12.19 11.40 -16.11
CA GLU A 225 -12.47 12.59 -16.92
C GLU A 225 -13.57 13.46 -16.30
N LEU A 226 -14.69 12.87 -15.88
CA LEU A 226 -15.79 13.61 -15.30
C LEU A 226 -15.41 14.27 -13.96
N VAL A 227 -14.73 13.56 -13.05
CA VAL A 227 -14.32 14.17 -11.77
C VAL A 227 -13.24 15.24 -11.97
N TYR A 228 -12.34 15.09 -12.95
CA TYR A 228 -11.39 16.16 -13.29
C TYR A 228 -12.09 17.39 -13.85
N LYS A 229 -13.10 17.23 -14.72
CA LYS A 229 -13.93 18.36 -15.17
C LYS A 229 -14.61 19.05 -13.98
N LEU A 230 -15.18 18.29 -13.04
CA LEU A 230 -15.82 18.88 -11.86
C LEU A 230 -14.82 19.64 -10.96
N TRP A 231 -13.66 19.05 -10.65
CA TRP A 231 -12.67 19.64 -9.74
C TRP A 231 -11.83 20.75 -10.38
N GLU A 232 -11.36 20.56 -11.61
CA GLU A 232 -10.39 21.46 -12.24
C GLU A 232 -11.05 22.51 -13.16
N CYS A 233 -12.20 22.20 -13.78
CA CYS A 233 -12.82 23.02 -14.83
C CYS A 233 -14.00 23.86 -14.33
N SER A 234 -14.88 23.28 -13.50
CA SER A 234 -16.19 23.87 -13.24
C SER A 234 -16.14 25.23 -12.52
N TRP A 235 -15.05 25.54 -11.82
CA TRP A 235 -14.83 26.83 -11.17
C TRP A 235 -13.45 27.36 -11.54
N ASP A 236 -13.33 28.54 -12.14
CA ASP A 236 -12.02 29.12 -12.42
C ASP A 236 -11.30 29.57 -11.14
N ASP A 237 -9.99 29.73 -11.21
CA ASP A 237 -9.25 30.41 -10.14
C ASP A 237 -9.77 31.84 -9.94
N GLY A 238 -9.98 32.21 -8.67
CA GLY A 238 -10.57 33.51 -8.32
C GLY A 238 -12.06 33.66 -8.63
N ALA A 239 -12.79 32.55 -8.87
CA ALA A 239 -14.25 32.57 -8.95
C ALA A 239 -14.89 32.97 -7.62
N VAL A 240 -14.30 32.58 -6.49
CA VAL A 240 -14.80 32.94 -5.16
C VAL A 240 -14.17 34.25 -4.68
N LEU A 241 -15.00 35.26 -4.47
CA LEU A 241 -14.59 36.62 -4.10
C LEU A 241 -14.75 36.89 -2.60
N ARG A 242 -15.83 36.38 -1.99
CA ARG A 242 -16.25 36.68 -0.61
C ARG A 242 -16.28 38.19 -0.30
N ASP A 243 -16.71 39.00 -1.27
CA ASP A 243 -16.80 40.45 -1.14
C ASP A 243 -18.04 40.84 -0.33
N LYS A 244 -17.83 41.16 0.95
CA LYS A 244 -18.90 41.57 1.88
C LYS A 244 -19.41 43.00 1.60
N VAL A 245 -18.62 43.86 0.98
CA VAL A 245 -19.00 45.25 0.71
C VAL A 245 -19.96 45.30 -0.46
N GLN A 246 -19.66 44.56 -1.53
CA GLN A 246 -20.52 44.46 -2.71
C GLN A 246 -21.64 43.40 -2.54
N GLY A 247 -21.56 42.55 -1.51
CA GLY A 247 -22.51 41.46 -1.28
C GLY A 247 -22.37 40.31 -2.29
N VAL A 248 -21.18 40.13 -2.86
CA VAL A 248 -20.90 39.13 -3.91
C VAL A 248 -20.01 38.03 -3.36
N TYR A 249 -20.55 36.80 -3.25
CA TYR A 249 -19.76 35.66 -2.80
C TYR A 249 -18.84 35.10 -3.89
N ALA A 250 -19.36 34.94 -5.11
CA ALA A 250 -18.61 34.40 -6.24
C ALA A 250 -18.99 35.12 -7.55
N ASP A 251 -18.04 35.19 -8.48
CA ASP A 251 -18.22 35.65 -9.86
C ASP A 251 -18.85 34.53 -10.70
N ALA A 252 -20.13 34.68 -11.03
CA ALA A 252 -20.87 33.68 -11.79
C ALA A 252 -20.32 33.48 -13.22
N SER A 253 -19.58 34.44 -13.78
CA SER A 253 -18.97 34.28 -15.11
C SER A 253 -17.78 33.31 -15.13
N LYS A 254 -17.29 32.94 -13.95
CA LYS A 254 -16.17 32.01 -13.70
C LYS A 254 -16.62 30.65 -13.19
N VAL A 255 -17.92 30.37 -13.22
CA VAL A 255 -18.50 29.10 -12.80
C VAL A 255 -19.22 28.48 -14.00
N HIS A 256 -18.78 27.29 -14.37
CA HIS A 256 -19.16 26.62 -15.61
C HIS A 256 -19.94 25.34 -15.32
N VAL A 257 -21.06 25.16 -16.02
CA VAL A 257 -21.77 23.90 -16.06
C VAL A 257 -20.96 22.92 -16.90
N ILE A 258 -20.63 21.76 -16.34
CA ILE A 258 -19.98 20.68 -17.08
C ILE A 258 -21.04 19.91 -17.85
N HIS A 259 -20.90 19.91 -19.18
CA HIS A 259 -21.69 19.07 -20.08
C HIS A 259 -20.89 17.84 -20.49
N HIS A 260 -21.06 16.74 -19.75
CA HIS A 260 -20.39 15.47 -20.00
C HIS A 260 -21.38 14.43 -20.49
N HIS A 261 -21.39 14.14 -21.80
CA HIS A 261 -22.24 13.14 -22.43
C HIS A 261 -21.37 12.03 -23.02
N GLY A 262 -20.84 11.17 -22.14
CA GLY A 262 -20.00 10.04 -22.48
C GLY A 262 -20.79 8.74 -22.70
N LYS A 263 -20.09 7.61 -22.78
CA LYS A 263 -20.72 6.29 -22.99
C LYS A 263 -21.35 5.76 -21.71
N GLN A 264 -20.75 6.06 -20.56
CA GLN A 264 -21.15 5.56 -19.25
C GLN A 264 -21.95 6.60 -18.45
N TYR A 265 -21.60 7.88 -18.59
CA TYR A 265 -22.15 8.96 -17.80
C TYR A 265 -22.73 10.07 -18.67
N ARG A 266 -23.91 10.55 -18.25
CA ARG A 266 -24.53 11.75 -18.80
C ARG A 266 -24.81 12.72 -17.66
N VAL A 267 -24.02 13.79 -17.59
CA VAL A 267 -24.06 14.77 -16.51
C VAL A 267 -24.05 16.18 -17.10
N ASP A 268 -25.01 16.99 -16.63
CA ASP A 268 -25.13 18.42 -16.91
C ASP A 268 -25.17 19.14 -15.56
N ALA A 269 -24.01 19.51 -15.01
CA ALA A 269 -23.93 20.08 -13.68
C ALA A 269 -22.69 20.96 -13.47
N MET A 270 -22.86 22.06 -12.72
CA MET A 270 -21.72 22.70 -12.06
C MET A 270 -21.31 21.87 -10.84
N HIS A 271 -20.02 21.88 -10.50
CA HIS A 271 -19.54 21.33 -9.24
C HIS A 271 -20.10 22.15 -8.07
N LEU A 272 -20.60 21.48 -7.02
CA LEU A 272 -21.23 22.18 -5.90
C LEU A 272 -20.24 22.79 -4.92
N SER A 273 -18.99 22.33 -4.96
CA SER A 273 -17.95 22.82 -4.06
C SER A 273 -17.07 23.83 -4.78
N GLU A 274 -16.79 24.94 -4.12
CA GLU A 274 -15.75 25.86 -4.55
C GLU A 274 -14.36 25.18 -4.54
N PRO A 275 -13.38 25.72 -5.29
CA PRO A 275 -12.01 25.19 -5.32
C PRO A 275 -11.42 24.94 -3.93
N SER A 276 -11.14 23.67 -3.62
CA SER A 276 -10.45 23.25 -2.40
C SER A 276 -8.93 23.36 -2.53
N PRO A 277 -8.14 23.31 -1.43
CA PRO A 277 -6.69 23.55 -1.46
C PRO A 277 -5.94 22.74 -2.52
N GLN A 278 -6.27 21.46 -2.68
CA GLN A 278 -5.68 20.59 -3.70
C GLN A 278 -6.50 20.56 -4.99
N ARG A 279 -7.79 20.95 -4.92
CA ARG A 279 -8.90 20.59 -5.81
C ARG A 279 -9.03 19.09 -6.05
N THR A 280 -8.16 18.54 -6.89
CA THR A 280 -8.06 17.10 -7.05
C THR A 280 -7.28 16.53 -5.85
N PRO A 281 -7.84 15.56 -5.08
CA PRO A 281 -7.12 14.91 -3.98
C PRO A 281 -5.88 14.18 -4.50
N VAL A 282 -4.91 13.84 -3.65
CA VAL A 282 -3.75 13.04 -4.12
C VAL A 282 -4.20 11.68 -4.60
N LEU A 283 -3.79 11.31 -5.80
CA LEU A 283 -4.29 10.11 -6.47
C LEU A 283 -3.37 8.91 -6.20
N TYR A 284 -3.89 7.95 -5.45
CA TYR A 284 -3.29 6.64 -5.21
C TYR A 284 -3.90 5.60 -6.15
N GLN A 285 -3.13 4.58 -6.51
CA GLN A 285 -3.62 3.46 -7.32
C GLN A 285 -2.83 2.17 -6.98
N ALA A 286 -3.43 1.00 -7.15
CA ALA A 286 -2.81 -0.29 -6.78
C ALA A 286 -2.92 -1.41 -7.86
N GLY A 287 -3.29 -1.06 -9.08
CA GLY A 287 -3.55 -2.00 -10.17
C GLY A 287 -2.27 -2.39 -10.90
N SER A 288 -1.96 -3.68 -10.88
CA SER A 288 -0.73 -4.24 -11.47
C SER A 288 -0.91 -4.98 -12.81
N SER A 289 -2.14 -5.08 -13.34
CA SER A 289 -2.39 -5.64 -14.68
C SER A 289 -1.85 -4.71 -15.78
N ALA A 290 -1.67 -5.19 -17.01
CA ALA A 290 -1.22 -4.33 -18.11
C ALA A 290 -2.12 -3.09 -18.31
N ARG A 291 -3.45 -3.27 -18.21
CA ARG A 291 -4.41 -2.16 -18.23
C ARG A 291 -4.29 -1.27 -16.99
N GLY A 292 -4.12 -1.87 -15.82
CA GLY A 292 -3.91 -1.15 -14.55
C GLY A 292 -2.66 -0.29 -14.53
N LYS A 293 -1.55 -0.77 -15.09
CA LYS A 293 -0.29 -0.01 -15.21
C LYS A 293 -0.44 1.21 -16.13
N ARG A 294 -1.12 1.05 -17.27
CA ARG A 294 -1.43 2.19 -18.15
C ARG A 294 -2.31 3.23 -17.45
N PHE A 295 -3.33 2.77 -16.73
CA PHE A 295 -4.19 3.64 -15.94
C PHE A 295 -3.40 4.38 -14.84
N ALA A 296 -2.56 3.66 -14.10
CA ALA A 296 -1.68 4.23 -13.07
C ALA A 296 -0.71 5.27 -13.65
N ALA A 297 -0.08 4.95 -14.78
CA ALA A 297 0.81 5.87 -15.47
C ALA A 297 0.11 7.18 -15.86
N ALA A 298 -1.16 7.13 -16.27
CA ALA A 298 -1.92 8.32 -16.65
C ALA A 298 -2.41 9.16 -15.45
N HIS A 299 -2.74 8.52 -14.32
CA HIS A 299 -3.50 9.17 -13.23
C HIS A 299 -2.84 9.15 -11.84
N ALA A 300 -2.01 8.16 -11.53
CA ALA A 300 -1.53 7.99 -10.17
C ALA A 300 -0.40 8.98 -9.87
N GLU A 301 -0.44 9.58 -8.68
CA GLU A 301 0.69 10.28 -8.08
C GLU A 301 1.43 9.34 -7.11
N CYS A 302 0.70 8.40 -6.51
CA CYS A 302 1.25 7.34 -5.67
C CYS A 302 0.78 5.96 -6.16
N VAL A 303 1.70 5.02 -6.35
CA VAL A 303 1.35 3.64 -6.73
C VAL A 303 1.70 2.68 -5.61
N PHE A 304 0.70 1.94 -5.13
CA PHE A 304 0.87 0.90 -4.14
C PHE A 304 1.27 -0.42 -4.81
N VAL A 305 2.40 -0.98 -4.40
CA VAL A 305 2.91 -2.26 -4.90
C VAL A 305 3.13 -3.25 -3.76
N ASN A 306 3.06 -4.54 -4.08
CA ASN A 306 3.43 -5.62 -3.18
C ASN A 306 4.50 -6.48 -3.85
N GLY A 307 5.49 -6.93 -3.08
CA GLY A 307 6.54 -7.82 -3.57
C GLY A 307 7.46 -8.25 -2.44
N GLN A 308 8.15 -9.38 -2.63
CA GLN A 308 9.02 -9.97 -1.60
C GLN A 308 10.52 -9.90 -1.94
N ALA A 309 10.87 -9.68 -3.22
CA ALA A 309 12.25 -9.65 -3.69
C ALA A 309 12.59 -8.29 -4.30
N ARG A 310 13.67 -7.65 -3.84
CA ARG A 310 14.13 -6.34 -4.32
C ARG A 310 14.29 -6.26 -5.84
N PRO A 311 14.95 -7.22 -6.53
CA PRO A 311 15.06 -7.15 -7.98
C PRO A 311 13.71 -7.18 -8.71
N ALA A 312 12.75 -7.95 -8.18
CA ALA A 312 11.40 -8.02 -8.77
C ALA A 312 10.61 -6.73 -8.55
N VAL A 313 10.71 -6.13 -7.35
CA VAL A 313 10.09 -4.82 -7.07
C VAL A 313 10.74 -3.71 -7.88
N LYS A 314 12.07 -3.73 -8.03
CA LYS A 314 12.80 -2.80 -8.90
C LYS A 314 12.25 -2.82 -10.32
N ALA A 315 12.08 -4.01 -10.89
CA ALA A 315 11.52 -4.14 -12.24
C ALA A 315 10.11 -3.55 -12.34
N ILE A 316 9.28 -3.69 -11.30
CA ILE A 316 7.94 -3.08 -11.24
C ILE A 316 8.03 -1.55 -11.15
N VAL A 317 8.91 -1.01 -10.30
CA VAL A 317 9.13 0.44 -10.14
C VAL A 317 9.59 1.07 -11.46
N ASP A 318 10.61 0.47 -12.08
CA ASP A 318 11.18 0.93 -13.34
C ASP A 318 10.12 0.91 -14.46
N ASP A 319 9.30 -0.15 -14.52
CA ASP A 319 8.22 -0.30 -15.50
C ASP A 319 7.11 0.75 -15.33
N ILE A 320 6.68 1.03 -14.09
CA ILE A 320 5.67 2.07 -13.79
C ILE A 320 6.17 3.45 -14.25
N ARG A 321 7.40 3.81 -13.88
CA ARG A 321 7.99 5.10 -14.23
C ARG A 321 8.21 5.22 -15.74
N ALA A 322 8.62 4.13 -16.42
CA ALA A 322 8.75 4.10 -17.86
C ALA A 322 7.41 4.34 -18.58
N HIS A 323 6.32 3.73 -18.10
CA HIS A 323 4.98 3.99 -18.65
C HIS A 323 4.53 5.45 -18.43
N ALA A 324 4.86 6.05 -17.28
CA ALA A 324 4.56 7.46 -17.01
C ALA A 324 5.30 8.37 -18.00
N VAL A 325 6.58 8.13 -18.22
CA VAL A 325 7.41 8.88 -19.19
C VAL A 325 6.88 8.72 -20.61
N ALA A 326 6.53 7.50 -21.02
CA ALA A 326 5.92 7.24 -22.33
C ALA A 326 4.58 7.99 -22.51
N GLY A 327 3.86 8.23 -21.41
CA GLY A 327 2.62 9.03 -21.37
C GLY A 327 2.82 10.54 -21.26
N GLY A 328 4.07 11.04 -21.31
CA GLY A 328 4.38 12.48 -21.24
C GLY A 328 4.53 13.04 -19.83
N ARG A 329 4.62 12.19 -18.80
CA ARG A 329 4.89 12.59 -17.41
C ARG A 329 6.37 12.50 -17.05
N HIS A 330 6.76 13.11 -15.95
CA HIS A 330 8.08 12.85 -15.37
C HIS A 330 8.06 11.57 -14.54
N ALA A 331 9.18 10.86 -14.49
CA ALA A 331 9.32 9.65 -13.67
C ALA A 331 9.05 9.94 -12.18
N ASP A 332 9.47 11.12 -11.72
CA ASP A 332 9.30 11.58 -10.33
C ASP A 332 7.90 12.15 -10.03
N ASP A 333 7.01 12.24 -11.05
CA ASP A 333 5.59 12.54 -10.83
C ASP A 333 4.86 11.35 -10.15
N ILE A 334 5.52 10.19 -10.01
CA ILE A 334 4.98 8.99 -9.37
C ILE A 334 5.89 8.52 -8.23
N LYS A 335 5.33 8.48 -7.02
CA LYS A 335 5.93 7.78 -5.89
C LYS A 335 5.43 6.34 -5.82
N VAL A 336 6.33 5.39 -5.60
CA VAL A 336 5.97 3.97 -5.45
C VAL A 336 6.10 3.57 -3.98
N LEU A 337 4.99 3.09 -3.40
CA LEU A 337 4.90 2.72 -1.99
C LEU A 337 4.77 1.19 -1.87
N LEU A 338 5.70 0.57 -1.14
CA LEU A 338 5.71 -0.89 -0.95
C LEU A 338 4.89 -1.29 0.27
N GLY A 339 4.06 -2.32 0.13
CA GLY A 339 3.39 -2.95 1.27
C GLY A 339 4.39 -3.73 2.11
N GLN A 340 4.48 -3.40 3.40
CA GLN A 340 5.39 -4.07 4.33
C GLN A 340 4.70 -4.33 5.66
N THR A 341 4.94 -5.51 6.23
CA THR A 341 4.57 -5.81 7.61
C THR A 341 5.84 -5.80 8.45
N VAL A 342 5.82 -5.11 9.58
CA VAL A 342 6.98 -4.99 10.47
C VAL A 342 6.63 -5.56 11.85
N ILE A 343 7.52 -6.38 12.39
CA ILE A 343 7.52 -6.80 13.79
C ILE A 343 8.87 -6.44 14.35
N THR A 344 8.89 -5.51 15.31
CA THR A 344 10.13 -4.96 15.85
C THR A 344 10.17 -5.01 17.37
N GLY A 345 11.37 -4.87 17.90
CA GLY A 345 11.72 -4.80 19.31
C GLY A 345 13.08 -4.14 19.47
N ARG A 346 13.51 -3.95 20.72
CA ARG A 346 14.82 -3.32 21.01
C ARG A 346 15.99 -4.23 20.63
N THR A 347 15.73 -5.53 20.53
CA THR A 347 16.70 -6.53 20.08
C THR A 347 16.05 -7.47 19.07
N ASP A 348 16.87 -8.17 18.28
CA ASP A 348 16.35 -9.20 17.38
C ASP A 348 15.65 -10.32 18.14
N ASN A 349 16.10 -10.65 19.36
CA ASN A 349 15.46 -11.67 20.18
C ASN A 349 14.03 -11.26 20.59
N GLU A 350 13.85 -10.02 21.06
CA GLU A 350 12.51 -9.50 21.39
C GLU A 350 11.57 -9.52 20.17
N ALA A 351 12.08 -9.11 19.00
CA ALA A 351 11.29 -9.14 17.75
C ALA A 351 10.89 -10.58 17.36
N GLN A 352 11.81 -11.54 17.52
CA GLN A 352 11.53 -12.96 17.23
C GLN A 352 10.57 -13.58 18.25
N GLU A 353 10.67 -13.24 19.53
CA GLU A 353 9.72 -13.66 20.56
C GLU A 353 8.32 -13.12 20.26
N LYS A 354 8.20 -11.83 19.92
CA LYS A 354 6.94 -11.20 19.50
C LYS A 354 6.37 -11.85 18.24
N TYR A 355 7.21 -12.16 17.25
CA TYR A 355 6.78 -12.89 16.06
C TYR A 355 6.28 -14.31 16.40
N ALA A 356 6.99 -15.05 17.25
CA ALA A 356 6.59 -16.38 17.69
C ALA A 356 5.30 -16.35 18.52
N GLU A 357 5.06 -15.30 19.28
CA GLU A 357 3.79 -15.03 19.97
C GLU A 357 2.66 -14.81 18.96
N TYR A 358 2.82 -13.87 18.02
CA TYR A 358 1.78 -13.54 17.02
C TYR A 358 1.38 -14.75 16.18
N ARG A 359 2.34 -15.61 15.82
CA ARG A 359 2.07 -16.85 15.07
C ARG A 359 1.06 -17.79 15.74
N ARG A 360 0.90 -17.71 17.06
CA ARG A 360 -0.08 -18.53 17.81
C ARG A 360 -1.52 -18.10 17.57
N TYR A 361 -1.73 -16.88 17.10
CA TYR A 361 -3.04 -16.28 16.85
C TYR A 361 -3.42 -16.26 15.37
N VAL A 362 -2.56 -16.80 14.49
CA VAL A 362 -2.83 -16.88 13.05
C VAL A 362 -4.04 -17.78 12.79
N SER A 363 -4.98 -17.29 12.00
CA SER A 363 -6.12 -18.09 11.51
C SER A 363 -5.89 -18.51 10.06
N SER A 364 -5.57 -19.79 9.86
CA SER A 364 -5.38 -20.38 8.54
C SER A 364 -6.65 -20.36 7.69
N GLU A 365 -7.83 -20.59 8.29
CA GLU A 365 -9.12 -20.51 7.59
C GLU A 365 -9.35 -19.09 7.08
N ALA A 366 -9.18 -18.08 7.94
CA ALA A 366 -9.35 -16.67 7.57
C ALA A 366 -8.33 -16.22 6.50
N ALA A 367 -7.08 -16.71 6.57
CA ALA A 367 -6.07 -16.46 5.55
C ALA A 367 -6.48 -17.04 4.18
N LEU A 368 -7.05 -18.25 4.17
CA LEU A 368 -7.60 -18.88 2.96
C LEU A 368 -8.82 -18.15 2.42
N VAL A 369 -9.72 -17.66 3.28
CA VAL A 369 -10.87 -16.81 2.89
C VAL A 369 -10.39 -15.56 2.15
N HIS A 370 -9.42 -14.85 2.72
CA HIS A 370 -8.83 -13.66 2.08
C HIS A 370 -8.21 -14.02 0.72
N ALA A 371 -7.41 -15.08 0.69
CA ALA A 371 -6.77 -15.54 -0.52
C ALA A 371 -7.80 -15.93 -1.60
N ALA A 372 -8.84 -16.67 -1.23
CA ALA A 372 -9.88 -17.17 -2.13
C ALA A 372 -10.56 -16.03 -2.88
N ALA A 373 -10.93 -14.95 -2.19
CA ALA A 373 -11.54 -13.79 -2.83
C ALA A 373 -10.59 -13.08 -3.81
N SER A 374 -9.31 -12.97 -3.45
CA SER A 374 -8.33 -12.29 -4.31
C SER A 374 -7.91 -13.10 -5.54
N LEU A 375 -8.01 -14.43 -5.45
CA LEU A 375 -7.57 -15.40 -6.46
C LEU A 375 -8.74 -16.02 -7.23
N GLY A 376 -9.97 -15.82 -6.76
CA GLY A 376 -11.18 -16.41 -7.32
C GLY A 376 -11.15 -17.94 -7.33
N ILE A 377 -10.50 -18.54 -6.33
CA ILE A 377 -10.37 -20.00 -6.17
C ILE A 377 -10.99 -20.37 -4.82
N ASP A 378 -11.98 -21.26 -4.86
CA ASP A 378 -12.60 -21.80 -3.66
C ASP A 378 -11.71 -22.90 -3.06
N PHE A 379 -10.84 -22.51 -2.13
CA PHE A 379 -9.94 -23.44 -1.45
C PHE A 379 -10.66 -24.48 -0.58
N ALA A 380 -11.95 -24.34 -0.27
CA ALA A 380 -12.68 -25.35 0.50
C ALA A 380 -12.84 -26.67 -0.27
N ARG A 381 -12.70 -26.64 -1.61
CA ARG A 381 -12.87 -27.80 -2.49
C ARG A 381 -11.67 -28.73 -2.58
N TYR A 382 -10.50 -28.25 -2.15
CA TYR A 382 -9.24 -28.98 -2.29
C TYR A 382 -8.82 -29.57 -0.96
N ASP A 383 -8.21 -30.75 -0.95
CA ASP A 383 -7.44 -31.21 0.21
C ASP A 383 -6.11 -30.44 0.37
N LEU A 384 -5.41 -30.64 1.50
CA LEU A 384 -4.18 -29.89 1.80
C LEU A 384 -3.08 -30.09 0.74
N ASP A 385 -2.94 -31.31 0.25
CA ASP A 385 -1.89 -31.74 -0.69
C ASP A 385 -2.41 -31.96 -2.11
N GLU A 386 -3.70 -31.68 -2.34
CA GLU A 386 -4.30 -31.76 -3.67
C GLU A 386 -3.77 -30.62 -4.57
N PRO A 387 -3.32 -30.93 -5.80
CA PRO A 387 -2.94 -29.91 -6.77
C PRO A 387 -4.10 -29.00 -7.12
N ILE A 388 -3.87 -27.69 -7.09
CA ILE A 388 -4.91 -26.71 -7.41
C ILE A 388 -4.86 -26.38 -8.90
N GLU A 389 -5.96 -26.66 -9.59
CA GLU A 389 -6.16 -26.28 -10.99
C GLU A 389 -6.48 -24.79 -11.10
N THR A 390 -5.69 -24.04 -11.88
CA THR A 390 -5.97 -22.63 -12.17
C THR A 390 -6.85 -22.53 -13.41
N GLY A 391 -8.15 -22.30 -13.24
CA GLY A 391 -9.06 -21.93 -14.33
C GLY A 391 -8.90 -20.46 -14.76
N LYS A 392 -9.55 -20.07 -15.87
CA LYS A 392 -9.72 -18.66 -16.25
C LYS A 392 -10.69 -18.00 -15.26
N SER A 393 -10.18 -17.36 -14.22
CA SER A 393 -10.98 -16.63 -13.22
C SER A 393 -11.00 -15.13 -13.50
N GLN A 394 -12.08 -14.43 -13.11
CA GLN A 394 -12.17 -12.95 -13.11
C GLN A 394 -11.39 -12.29 -11.95
N ALA A 395 -10.63 -13.10 -11.20
CA ALA A 395 -9.79 -12.68 -10.09
C ALA A 395 -8.75 -11.61 -10.47
N ILE A 396 -8.06 -11.08 -9.46
CA ILE A 396 -6.92 -10.19 -9.67
C ILE A 396 -5.84 -10.99 -10.42
N VAL A 397 -5.79 -10.83 -11.75
CA VAL A 397 -4.94 -11.60 -12.67
C VAL A 397 -3.48 -11.63 -12.19
N SER A 398 -2.99 -10.49 -11.69
CA SER A 398 -1.63 -10.38 -11.16
C SER A 398 -1.38 -11.20 -9.90
N ASN A 399 -2.38 -11.40 -9.02
CA ASN A 399 -2.24 -12.25 -7.84
C ASN A 399 -2.15 -13.72 -8.23
N VAL A 400 -2.94 -14.15 -9.23
CA VAL A 400 -2.88 -15.52 -9.77
C VAL A 400 -1.50 -15.76 -10.39
N GLU A 401 -1.05 -14.86 -11.28
CA GLU A 401 0.27 -14.97 -11.91
C GLU A 401 1.44 -14.94 -10.90
N ALA A 402 1.39 -14.05 -9.91
CA ALA A 402 2.42 -13.97 -8.87
C ALA A 402 2.48 -15.26 -8.06
N MET A 403 1.33 -15.87 -7.79
CA MET A 403 1.24 -17.10 -7.03
C MET A 403 1.69 -18.32 -7.85
N THR A 404 1.33 -18.42 -9.13
CA THR A 404 1.84 -19.47 -10.03
C THR A 404 3.36 -19.44 -10.11
N ARG A 405 3.97 -18.23 -10.18
CA ARG A 405 5.44 -18.07 -10.14
C ARG A 405 6.06 -18.50 -8.81
N ALA A 406 5.42 -18.17 -7.68
CA ALA A 406 5.96 -18.46 -6.35
C ALA A 406 5.83 -19.93 -5.93
N ALA A 407 4.77 -20.63 -6.37
CA ALA A 407 4.43 -21.96 -5.86
C ALA A 407 4.83 -23.14 -6.77
N GLY A 408 5.22 -22.86 -8.02
CA GLY A 408 5.69 -23.87 -8.99
C GLY A 408 4.57 -24.67 -9.68
N PRO A 409 4.93 -25.65 -10.54
CA PRO A 409 3.98 -26.32 -11.46
C PRO A 409 2.91 -27.19 -10.80
N GLN A 410 3.00 -27.46 -9.50
CA GLN A 410 2.06 -28.28 -8.71
C GLN A 410 1.89 -27.63 -7.34
N TRP A 411 1.13 -26.53 -7.28
CA TRP A 411 0.87 -25.81 -6.04
C TRP A 411 -0.35 -26.37 -5.31
N THR A 412 -0.31 -26.36 -3.99
CA THR A 412 -1.31 -26.99 -3.10
C THR A 412 -1.71 -26.01 -2.00
N LYS A 413 -2.83 -26.29 -1.32
CA LYS A 413 -3.28 -25.48 -0.18
C LYS A 413 -2.24 -25.43 0.94
N ARG A 414 -1.49 -26.53 1.17
CA ARG A 414 -0.39 -26.59 2.15
C ARG A 414 0.70 -25.57 1.83
N LYS A 415 1.19 -25.54 0.58
CA LYS A 415 2.24 -24.58 0.17
C LYS A 415 1.77 -23.13 0.31
N LEU A 416 0.49 -22.87 0.01
CA LEU A 416 -0.09 -21.55 0.20
C LEU A 416 -0.07 -21.14 1.68
N LEU A 417 -0.48 -22.03 2.59
CA LEU A 417 -0.47 -21.78 4.03
C LEU A 417 0.96 -21.64 4.59
N GLU A 418 1.93 -22.40 4.09
CA GLU A 418 3.35 -22.27 4.47
C GLU A 418 3.91 -20.88 4.15
N GLN A 419 3.42 -20.24 3.08
CA GLN A 419 3.76 -18.87 2.73
C GLN A 419 2.99 -17.83 3.55
N MET A 420 1.87 -18.21 4.16
CA MET A 420 1.01 -17.33 4.96
C MET A 420 1.39 -17.29 6.44
N MET A 421 2.68 -17.14 6.73
CA MET A 421 3.25 -17.32 8.08
C MET A 421 2.61 -16.46 9.17
N LEU A 422 2.05 -15.29 8.81
CA LEU A 422 1.35 -14.37 9.71
C LEU A 422 -0.11 -14.16 9.30
N GLY A 423 -0.73 -15.15 8.66
CA GLY A 423 -2.13 -15.08 8.22
C GLY A 423 -2.34 -14.23 6.97
N SER A 424 -1.28 -13.93 6.22
CA SER A 424 -1.35 -13.21 4.94
C SER A 424 -0.23 -13.63 4.00
N ARG A 425 -0.35 -13.34 2.70
CA ARG A 425 0.70 -13.61 1.69
C ARG A 425 1.93 -12.69 1.81
N GLN A 426 1.91 -11.72 2.71
CA GLN A 426 3.02 -10.80 2.92
C GLN A 426 3.97 -11.37 3.98
N ALA A 427 5.21 -11.63 3.58
CA ALA A 427 6.25 -12.03 4.53
C ALA A 427 6.60 -10.85 5.44
N PRO A 428 6.57 -11.01 6.77
CA PRO A 428 6.91 -9.92 7.68
C PRO A 428 8.42 -9.69 7.74
N LEU A 429 8.79 -8.42 7.89
CA LEU A 429 10.13 -8.00 8.27
C LEU A 429 10.22 -8.06 9.79
N VAL A 430 11.00 -9.02 10.31
CA VAL A 430 11.15 -9.28 11.75
C VAL A 430 12.59 -9.00 12.17
N GLY A 431 12.79 -8.10 13.12
CA GLY A 431 14.13 -7.81 13.65
C GLY A 431 14.18 -6.66 14.63
N SER A 432 15.37 -6.42 15.18
CA SER A 432 15.68 -5.21 15.96
C SER A 432 15.33 -3.95 15.16
N ALA A 433 15.08 -2.85 15.86
CA ALA A 433 14.77 -1.58 15.21
C ALA A 433 15.89 -1.12 14.26
N GLU A 434 17.15 -1.37 14.60
CA GLU A 434 18.31 -1.10 13.75
C GLU A 434 18.27 -1.90 12.46
N ARG A 435 17.91 -3.19 12.54
CA ARG A 435 17.78 -4.07 11.38
C ARG A 435 16.60 -3.65 10.50
N VAL A 436 15.45 -3.37 11.11
CA VAL A 436 14.27 -2.89 10.37
C VAL A 436 14.61 -1.61 9.62
N ALA A 437 15.24 -0.63 10.27
CA ALA A 437 15.66 0.61 9.63
C ALA A 437 16.64 0.38 8.47
N SER A 438 17.64 -0.51 8.65
CA SER A 438 18.56 -0.89 7.56
C SER A 438 17.82 -1.50 6.36
N GLU A 439 16.88 -2.42 6.61
CA GLU A 439 16.16 -3.10 5.54
C GLU A 439 15.24 -2.15 4.77
N LEU A 440 14.56 -1.22 5.45
CA LEU A 440 13.72 -0.19 4.81
C LEU A 440 14.56 0.76 3.93
N ILE A 441 15.73 1.20 4.42
CA ILE A 441 16.66 2.02 3.63
C ILE A 441 17.13 1.24 2.39
N ALA A 442 17.58 0.00 2.58
CA ALA A 442 18.03 -0.85 1.48
C ALA A 442 16.93 -1.10 0.43
N TRP A 443 15.66 -1.21 0.82
CA TRP A 443 14.55 -1.27 -0.13
C TRP A 443 14.45 0.01 -0.97
N THR A 444 14.62 1.20 -0.39
CA THR A 444 14.60 2.44 -1.17
C THR A 444 15.78 2.58 -2.13
N GLU A 445 16.98 2.19 -1.70
CA GLU A 445 18.21 2.29 -2.48
C GLU A 445 18.28 1.26 -3.61
N GLU A 446 17.97 0.00 -3.30
CA GLU A 446 18.12 -1.11 -4.24
C GLU A 446 16.89 -1.31 -5.14
N ALA A 447 15.67 -1.07 -4.62
CA ALA A 447 14.44 -1.28 -5.39
C ALA A 447 13.83 0.02 -5.92
N GLY A 448 14.30 1.19 -5.48
CA GLY A 448 13.84 2.49 -5.96
C GLY A 448 12.45 2.92 -5.44
N VAL A 449 11.91 2.22 -4.45
CA VAL A 449 10.65 2.58 -3.79
C VAL A 449 10.80 3.89 -3.01
N ASP A 450 9.72 4.67 -2.94
CA ASP A 450 9.67 5.97 -2.28
C ASP A 450 9.26 5.89 -0.82
N GLY A 451 8.71 4.74 -0.40
CA GLY A 451 8.14 4.59 0.92
C GLY A 451 7.37 3.30 1.11
N PHE A 452 6.64 3.24 2.22
CA PHE A 452 5.97 2.03 2.68
C PHE A 452 4.55 2.29 3.16
N ASN A 453 3.65 1.38 2.76
CA ASN A 453 2.35 1.20 3.37
C ASN A 453 2.50 0.08 4.43
N LEU A 454 2.62 0.46 5.70
CA LEU A 454 2.89 -0.46 6.80
C LEU A 454 1.59 -1.14 7.26
N SER A 455 1.43 -2.42 6.93
CA SER A 455 0.23 -3.17 7.33
C SER A 455 0.27 -3.50 8.82
N ARG A 456 -0.87 -3.29 9.49
CA ARG A 456 -0.96 -3.55 10.94
C ARG A 456 -0.88 -5.04 11.27
N THR A 457 -0.28 -5.34 12.42
CA THR A 457 -0.36 -6.65 13.08
C THR A 457 -1.32 -6.53 14.27
N VAL A 458 -0.82 -6.64 15.51
CA VAL A 458 -1.53 -6.32 16.73
C VAL A 458 -1.61 -4.80 16.87
N ALA A 459 -2.80 -4.22 16.73
CA ALA A 459 -2.99 -2.76 16.71
C ALA A 459 -3.66 -2.25 18.00
N PRO A 460 -3.31 -1.05 18.48
CA PRO A 460 -2.39 -0.08 17.88
C PRO A 460 -0.90 -0.33 18.19
N GLU A 461 -0.58 -1.30 19.07
CA GLU A 461 0.77 -1.56 19.60
C GLU A 461 1.86 -1.65 18.51
N CYS A 462 1.58 -2.28 17.37
CA CYS A 462 2.56 -2.40 16.30
C CYS A 462 3.04 -1.05 15.73
N PHE A 463 2.19 -0.02 15.71
CA PHE A 463 2.58 1.32 15.29
C PHE A 463 3.26 2.07 16.43
N GLU A 464 2.81 1.89 17.67
CA GLU A 464 3.48 2.46 18.85
C GLU A 464 4.93 1.98 18.93
N ASP A 465 5.17 0.67 18.74
CA ASP A 465 6.51 0.07 18.66
C ASP A 465 7.35 0.68 17.53
N PHE A 466 6.76 0.81 16.33
CA PHE A 466 7.46 1.37 15.18
C PHE A 466 7.87 2.83 15.42
N VAL A 467 6.96 3.63 15.99
CA VAL A 467 7.20 5.03 16.35
C VAL A 467 8.25 5.15 17.45
N ALA A 468 8.18 4.31 18.48
CA ALA A 468 9.10 4.37 19.61
C ALA A 468 10.51 3.89 19.26
N HIS A 469 10.64 2.91 18.36
CA HIS A 469 11.91 2.21 18.15
C HIS A 469 12.54 2.46 16.78
N VAL A 470 11.76 2.46 15.69
CA VAL A 470 12.30 2.50 14.31
C VAL A 470 12.45 3.93 13.81
N VAL A 471 11.46 4.80 14.06
CA VAL A 471 11.48 6.21 13.62
C VAL A 471 12.74 6.95 14.08
N PRO A 472 13.19 6.87 15.36
CA PRO A 472 14.40 7.56 15.80
C PRO A 472 15.66 7.15 15.02
N ILE A 473 15.77 5.85 14.68
CA ILE A 473 16.93 5.33 13.94
C ILE A 473 16.90 5.79 12.48
N LEU A 474 15.72 5.79 11.85
CA LEU A 474 15.58 6.34 10.49
C LEU A 474 15.94 7.83 10.45
N GLN A 475 15.57 8.60 11.48
CA GLN A 475 15.94 10.01 11.61
C GLN A 475 17.43 10.23 11.88
N GLU A 476 18.05 9.40 12.72
CA GLU A 476 19.50 9.41 12.97
C GLU A 476 20.27 9.18 11.68
N ARG A 477 19.80 8.25 10.84
CA ARG A 477 20.40 7.91 9.55
C ARG A 477 20.02 8.88 8.42
N GLY A 478 19.23 9.92 8.69
CA GLY A 478 18.83 10.91 7.68
C GLY A 478 17.81 10.40 6.65
N ALA A 479 17.30 9.18 6.79
CA ALA A 479 16.32 8.58 5.87
C ALA A 479 14.87 8.98 6.18
N TYR A 480 14.65 9.74 7.26
CA TYR A 480 13.30 10.15 7.66
C TYR A 480 13.26 11.55 8.26
N LYS A 481 12.14 12.22 8.02
CA LYS A 481 11.91 13.60 8.47
C LYS A 481 11.92 13.72 10.00
N ARG A 482 12.42 14.84 10.49
CA ARG A 482 12.43 15.22 11.93
C ARG A 482 11.30 16.16 12.33
N ALA A 483 10.64 16.75 11.35
CA ALA A 483 9.45 17.56 11.49
C ALA A 483 8.66 17.50 10.18
N TYR A 484 7.36 17.80 10.24
CA TYR A 484 6.57 17.94 9.03
C TYR A 484 6.96 19.20 8.24
N ARG A 485 6.95 19.08 6.91
CA ARG A 485 6.82 20.25 6.03
C ARG A 485 5.40 20.81 6.16
N GLU A 486 5.26 22.13 6.09
CA GLU A 486 3.94 22.77 6.04
C GLU A 486 3.28 22.54 4.67
N GLY A 487 1.95 22.69 4.61
CA GLY A 487 1.17 22.58 3.37
C GLY A 487 0.33 21.32 3.25
N THR A 488 -0.28 21.19 2.07
CA THR A 488 -1.13 20.08 1.64
C THR A 488 -0.36 18.76 1.54
N LEU A 489 -1.08 17.64 1.44
CA LEU A 489 -0.48 16.33 1.19
C LEU A 489 0.38 16.35 -0.08
N ARG A 490 -0.14 16.92 -1.18
CA ARG A 490 0.63 17.01 -2.42
C ARG A 490 1.90 17.86 -2.28
N GLU A 491 1.86 18.99 -1.56
CA GLU A 491 3.05 19.80 -1.31
C GLU A 491 4.10 19.04 -0.50
N LYS A 492 3.68 18.29 0.51
CA LYS A 492 4.58 17.47 1.33
C LYS A 492 5.29 16.39 0.51
N LEU A 493 4.62 15.82 -0.46
CA LEU A 493 5.14 14.75 -1.31
C LEU A 493 5.97 15.27 -2.50
N PHE A 494 5.51 16.33 -3.16
CA PHE A 494 6.02 16.75 -4.48
C PHE A 494 6.43 18.23 -4.54
N GLY A 495 6.19 19.02 -3.50
CA GLY A 495 6.55 20.44 -3.46
C GLY A 495 5.58 21.39 -4.17
N HIS A 496 4.42 20.92 -4.62
CA HIS A 496 3.38 21.74 -5.26
C HIS A 496 1.97 21.33 -4.83
N ALA A 497 1.03 22.29 -4.69
CA ALA A 497 -0.34 22.02 -4.21
C ALA A 497 -1.26 21.42 -5.28
N ARG A 498 -1.01 21.75 -6.55
CA ARG A 498 -1.83 21.40 -7.71
C ARG A 498 -1.21 20.22 -8.46
N LEU A 499 -2.00 19.49 -9.23
CA LEU A 499 -1.44 18.52 -10.18
C LEU A 499 -0.49 19.23 -11.18
N PRO A 500 0.64 18.61 -11.57
CA PRO A 500 1.57 19.20 -12.52
C PRO A 500 0.95 19.31 -13.92
N SER A 501 1.51 20.17 -14.78
CA SER A 501 1.03 20.34 -16.16
C SER A 501 1.18 19.09 -17.02
N SER A 502 2.09 18.19 -16.63
CA SER A 502 2.29 16.87 -17.24
C SER A 502 1.15 15.89 -16.94
N HIS A 503 0.36 16.14 -15.88
CA HIS A 503 -0.71 15.23 -15.48
C HIS A 503 -1.91 15.35 -16.41
N THR A 504 -2.57 14.24 -16.74
CA THR A 504 -3.71 14.22 -17.68
C THR A 504 -4.87 15.13 -17.25
N ALA A 505 -5.05 15.36 -15.95
CA ALA A 505 -6.07 16.28 -15.43
C ALA A 505 -5.84 17.74 -15.84
N ALA A 506 -4.59 18.14 -16.14
CA ALA A 506 -4.25 19.51 -16.48
C ALA A 506 -4.94 20.00 -17.76
N LYS A 507 -5.31 19.09 -18.68
CA LYS A 507 -6.07 19.42 -19.90
C LYS A 507 -7.48 19.96 -19.60
N PHE A 508 -7.98 19.76 -18.38
CA PHE A 508 -9.30 20.21 -17.93
C PHE A 508 -9.25 21.50 -17.09
N ARG A 509 -8.20 22.31 -17.21
CA ARG A 509 -8.10 23.61 -16.53
C ARG A 509 -8.56 24.80 -17.38
N SER A 510 -8.78 24.59 -18.67
CA SER A 510 -9.24 25.65 -19.58
C SER A 510 -10.76 25.65 -19.65
N PRO A 511 -11.48 26.79 -19.60
CA PRO A 511 -12.94 26.84 -19.65
C PRO A 511 -13.58 26.05 -20.81
N ALA A 512 -12.83 25.82 -21.89
CA ALA A 512 -13.23 24.97 -23.01
C ALA A 512 -13.60 23.52 -22.60
N CYS A 513 -13.14 23.01 -21.44
CA CYS A 513 -13.51 21.67 -20.97
C CYS A 513 -14.96 21.54 -20.46
N ALA A 514 -15.67 22.66 -20.27
CA ALA A 514 -17.07 22.65 -19.85
C ALA A 514 -18.03 22.29 -21.01
N ALA A 515 -17.58 22.49 -22.26
CA ALA A 515 -18.38 22.20 -23.44
C ALA A 515 -18.49 20.69 -23.71
N ALA A 516 -19.67 20.24 -24.16
CA ALA A 516 -19.84 18.90 -24.71
C ALA A 516 -18.98 18.74 -25.99
N PRO A 517 -18.41 17.55 -26.26
CA PRO A 517 -17.88 17.27 -27.59
C PRO A 517 -18.97 17.51 -28.62
N ILE A 518 -18.67 18.28 -29.68
CA ILE A 518 -19.59 18.45 -30.80
C ILE A 518 -19.79 17.06 -31.42
N PRO A 519 -21.02 16.53 -31.53
CA PRO A 519 -21.25 15.25 -32.20
C PRO A 519 -20.92 15.40 -33.68
N GLY A 520 -19.79 14.85 -34.13
CA GLY A 520 -19.43 14.81 -35.56
C GLY A 520 -17.97 15.13 -35.85
N ASN A 521 -17.09 14.15 -35.63
CA ASN A 521 -15.89 13.85 -36.43
C ASN A 521 -15.28 12.56 -35.85
N ALA A 522 -15.93 11.45 -36.18
CA ALA A 522 -15.36 10.11 -36.10
C ALA A 522 -15.09 9.62 -37.52
#